data_AF-A0A954TY89-F1
#
_entry.id   AF-A0A954TY89-F1
#
_cell.length_a   1.000
_cell.length_b   1.000
_cell.length_c   1.000
_cell.angle_alpha   90.00
_cell.angle_beta   90.00
_cell.angle_gamma   90.00
#
_symmetry.space_group_name_H-M   'P 1'
#
loop_
_entity.id
_entity.type
_entity.pdbx_description
1 polymer ?
#
loop_
_entity_poly.entity_id
_entity_poly.type
_entity_poly.pdbx_seq_one_letter_code
_entity_poly.pdbx_strand_id
1 'polypeptide(L)'
;MDTQTNTKIRVTCPSCNRKAKRVSPVTLRALLKHEFARGFGDGDDSCCSSNGSGDTGCSSISADTGWRFCESQDCDVVYFSEDGDRAFTKPQLRVTVGVKEKTGDRPLCYCFGHTVASIKKKLLATGRSDALEDIRSKMKGPGCHCETANPSGACCLGSVAKGIEIATNELEIADLPQMERPPNPSKNRGELIAKVGTVISAIMASTCCWLPLLLLAVGVSGVGIASILEAYRPVFIVVTFGFLSAAFYFTYRPRHTTTAEGDCCESQATANPNCRDGISNRRLGLMSVNKVMLWLVTILAALFLFFPNYVGVFLGTGDGQTVTPNMTQTTIRIEGMTCEGCSAVVAKAIRKVSGVLAVEVNYEERRAVVGTEACCPVPDDEILAALKSAGYSGIMVETPSVLSPLDRGQAKQNQEIVNRLKR
;
A
#
# COMPACT_ATOMS: atom_id res chain seq x y z
N MET A 1 -37.35 -24.00 -25.94
CA MET A 1 -35.93 -24.24 -26.25
C MET A 1 -35.34 -22.90 -26.62
N ASP A 2 -34.91 -22.14 -25.62
CA ASP A 2 -34.29 -20.83 -25.84
C ASP A 2 -32.81 -21.05 -26.09
N THR A 3 -32.42 -21.01 -27.36
CA THR A 3 -31.03 -20.98 -27.79
C THR A 3 -30.39 -19.67 -27.33
N GLN A 4 -29.80 -19.67 -26.13
CA GLN A 4 -28.83 -18.66 -25.73
C GLN A 4 -27.59 -18.81 -26.60
N THR A 5 -27.57 -18.14 -27.76
CA THR A 5 -26.35 -17.87 -28.50
C THR A 5 -25.48 -16.96 -27.62
N ASN A 6 -24.46 -17.55 -27.01
CA ASN A 6 -23.43 -16.83 -26.28
C ASN A 6 -22.57 -16.07 -27.31
N THR A 7 -23.06 -14.92 -27.77
CA THR A 7 -22.38 -14.08 -28.76
C THR A 7 -21.11 -13.53 -28.12
N LYS A 8 -19.97 -14.00 -28.60
CA LYS A 8 -18.65 -13.63 -28.07
C LYS A 8 -18.38 -12.15 -28.30
N ILE A 9 -18.49 -11.34 -27.25
CA ILE A 9 -18.25 -9.89 -27.29
C ILE A 9 -16.83 -9.58 -27.77
N ARG A 10 -16.71 -8.87 -28.90
CA ARG A 10 -15.42 -8.51 -29.48
C ARG A 10 -14.85 -7.23 -28.87
N VAL A 11 -13.86 -7.37 -27.99
CA VAL A 11 -13.17 -6.22 -27.35
C VAL A 11 -11.86 -5.80 -28.04
N THR A 12 -11.41 -6.58 -29.03
CA THR A 12 -10.20 -6.31 -29.82
C THR A 12 -10.57 -5.95 -31.26
N CYS A 13 -9.81 -5.02 -31.85
CA CYS A 13 -10.05 -4.58 -33.22
C CYS A 13 -9.93 -5.75 -34.21
N PRO A 14 -10.90 -5.95 -35.11
CA PRO A 14 -10.85 -7.00 -36.13
C PRO A 14 -9.61 -6.97 -37.02
N SER A 15 -9.15 -5.76 -37.33
CA SER A 15 -8.08 -5.56 -38.32
C SER A 15 -6.68 -5.68 -37.70
N CYS A 16 -6.44 -5.12 -36.51
CA CYS A 16 -5.10 -5.08 -35.91
C CYS A 16 -4.95 -5.88 -34.61
N ASN A 17 -6.02 -6.55 -34.15
CA ASN A 17 -6.09 -7.35 -32.93
C ASN A 17 -5.66 -6.63 -31.63
N ARG A 18 -5.61 -5.29 -31.64
CA ARG A 18 -5.31 -4.50 -30.44
C ARG A 18 -6.59 -4.23 -29.64
N LYS A 19 -6.45 -4.12 -28.31
CA LYS A 19 -7.55 -3.77 -27.40
C LYS A 19 -8.13 -2.40 -27.77
N ALA A 20 -9.45 -2.31 -27.78
CA ALA A 20 -10.17 -1.08 -28.12
C ALA A 20 -10.94 -0.53 -26.91
N LYS A 21 -11.18 0.78 -26.92
CA LYS A 21 -11.96 1.48 -25.88
C LYS A 21 -13.44 1.48 -26.23
N ARG A 22 -14.33 1.50 -25.24
CA ARG A 22 -15.77 1.71 -25.49
C ARG A 22 -16.01 3.13 -26.01
N VAL A 23 -16.98 3.28 -26.91
CA VAL A 23 -17.42 4.58 -27.44
C VAL A 23 -18.94 4.61 -27.58
N SER A 24 -19.58 5.75 -27.35
CA SER A 24 -21.04 5.87 -27.42
C SER A 24 -21.53 6.01 -28.87
N PRO A 25 -22.75 5.55 -29.20
CA PRO A 25 -23.34 5.76 -30.52
C PRO A 25 -23.54 7.25 -30.82
N VAL A 26 -23.71 8.08 -29.79
CA VAL A 26 -23.76 9.56 -29.89
C VAL A 26 -22.49 10.09 -30.54
N THR A 27 -21.31 9.62 -30.11
CA THR A 27 -20.02 9.97 -30.73
C THR A 27 -19.97 9.55 -32.20
N LEU A 28 -20.41 8.32 -32.52
CA LEU A 28 -20.41 7.82 -33.90
C LEU A 28 -21.33 8.66 -34.80
N ARG A 29 -22.56 8.95 -34.35
CA ARG A 29 -23.53 9.76 -35.09
C ARG A 29 -23.01 11.17 -35.36
N ALA A 30 -22.37 11.79 -34.37
CA ALA A 30 -21.81 13.13 -34.50
C ALA A 30 -20.63 13.19 -35.48
N LEU A 31 -19.79 12.16 -35.53
CA LEU A 31 -18.50 12.21 -36.22
C LEU A 31 -18.44 11.44 -37.54
N LEU A 32 -19.37 10.53 -37.82
CA LEU A 32 -19.46 9.85 -39.12
C LEU A 32 -20.08 10.79 -40.18
N LYS A 33 -19.60 10.68 -41.43
CA LYS A 33 -20.22 11.37 -42.57
C LYS A 33 -21.69 10.96 -42.69
N HIS A 34 -22.53 11.86 -43.18
CA HIS A 34 -23.99 11.67 -43.23
C HIS A 34 -24.43 10.34 -43.86
N GLU A 35 -23.71 9.85 -44.88
CA GLU A 35 -24.01 8.56 -45.52
C GLU A 35 -23.83 7.34 -44.62
N PHE A 36 -22.86 7.38 -43.70
CA PHE A 36 -22.57 6.29 -42.75
C PHE A 36 -23.35 6.43 -41.43
N ALA A 37 -23.76 7.66 -41.09
CA ALA A 37 -24.55 7.96 -39.90
C ALA A 37 -26.02 7.52 -40.01
N ARG A 38 -26.58 7.40 -41.22
CA ARG A 38 -27.99 7.03 -41.48
C ARG A 38 -28.41 5.67 -40.90
N GLY A 39 -27.47 4.77 -40.64
CA GLY A 39 -27.73 3.45 -40.05
C GLY A 39 -27.81 3.42 -38.52
N PHE A 40 -27.68 4.58 -37.86
CA PHE A 40 -27.90 4.77 -36.43
C PHE A 40 -29.23 5.50 -36.26
N GLY A 41 -30.35 4.77 -36.30
CA GLY A 41 -31.70 5.34 -36.36
C GLY A 41 -31.95 6.44 -35.31
N ASP A 42 -32.93 7.30 -35.59
CA ASP A 42 -33.37 8.40 -34.71
C ASP A 42 -33.97 7.92 -33.37
N GLY A 43 -34.11 6.60 -33.20
CA GLY A 43 -34.76 5.96 -32.06
C GLY A 43 -33.90 5.83 -30.81
N ASP A 44 -33.26 6.91 -30.36
CA ASP A 44 -32.82 7.08 -28.96
C ASP A 44 -32.62 8.58 -28.60
N ASP A 45 -33.37 9.49 -29.25
CA ASP A 45 -33.47 10.89 -28.83
C ASP A 45 -34.49 11.07 -27.67
N SER A 46 -34.47 10.16 -26.69
CA SER A 46 -35.27 10.29 -25.48
C SER A 46 -34.39 10.23 -24.23
N CYS A 47 -33.61 11.29 -24.02
CA CYS A 47 -33.30 11.67 -22.63
C CYS A 47 -34.46 12.46 -21.99
N CYS A 48 -35.45 12.93 -22.76
CA CYS A 48 -36.67 13.57 -22.26
C CYS A 48 -37.81 13.50 -23.30
N SER A 49 -38.58 12.40 -23.36
CA SER A 49 -39.95 12.49 -23.89
C SER A 49 -40.87 13.01 -22.79
N SER A 50 -40.99 14.33 -22.68
CA SER A 50 -42.11 14.96 -22.00
C SER A 50 -43.33 14.83 -22.89
N ASN A 51 -44.15 13.80 -22.64
CA ASN A 51 -45.61 13.94 -22.54
C ASN A 51 -46.29 12.62 -22.15
N GLY A 52 -46.80 12.59 -20.91
CA GLY A 52 -47.96 11.78 -20.53
C GLY A 52 -47.68 10.59 -19.62
N SER A 53 -48.01 10.78 -18.33
CA SER A 53 -48.30 9.77 -17.30
C SER A 53 -47.18 8.84 -16.80
N GLY A 54 -46.75 9.13 -15.57
CA GLY A 54 -46.46 8.11 -14.55
C GLY A 54 -45.07 7.49 -14.54
N ASP A 55 -44.27 7.87 -13.53
CA ASP A 55 -43.21 7.07 -12.88
C ASP A 55 -42.64 5.87 -13.65
N THR A 56 -41.78 6.14 -14.63
CA THR A 56 -40.61 5.29 -14.90
C THR A 56 -39.46 6.21 -15.28
N GLY A 57 -38.51 6.39 -14.36
CA GLY A 57 -37.32 7.19 -14.57
C GLY A 57 -36.53 6.74 -15.80
N CYS A 58 -35.83 7.68 -16.43
CA CYS A 58 -34.88 7.41 -17.50
C CYS A 58 -33.97 6.25 -17.09
N SER A 59 -34.10 5.11 -17.78
CA SER A 59 -33.24 3.96 -17.56
C SER A 59 -31.81 4.39 -17.90
N SER A 60 -30.87 4.16 -16.99
CA SER A 60 -29.47 4.41 -17.25
C SER A 60 -29.04 3.62 -18.49
N ILE A 61 -28.46 4.30 -19.48
CA ILE A 61 -27.73 3.66 -20.58
C ILE A 61 -26.43 3.10 -19.99
N SER A 62 -26.53 2.08 -19.14
CA SER A 62 -25.41 1.30 -18.62
C SER A 62 -25.17 0.03 -19.43
N ALA A 63 -25.97 -0.21 -20.47
CA ALA A 63 -25.71 -1.25 -21.44
C ALA A 63 -24.42 -0.93 -22.20
N ASP A 64 -23.58 -1.94 -22.43
CA ASP A 64 -22.48 -1.81 -23.38
C ASP A 64 -23.06 -1.32 -24.71
N THR A 65 -22.51 -0.24 -25.25
CA THR A 65 -23.06 0.40 -26.44
C THR A 65 -22.86 -0.45 -27.68
N GLY A 66 -22.11 -1.55 -27.57
CA GLY A 66 -21.77 -2.44 -28.65
C GLY A 66 -20.72 -1.85 -29.60
N TRP A 67 -20.13 -0.70 -29.28
CA TRP A 67 -19.17 -0.01 -30.15
C TRP A 67 -17.83 0.26 -29.49
N ARG A 68 -16.78 0.10 -30.30
CA ARG A 68 -15.39 0.19 -29.87
C ARG A 68 -14.59 1.16 -30.73
N PHE A 69 -13.74 1.96 -30.10
CA PHE A 69 -12.75 2.85 -30.71
C PHE A 69 -11.35 2.22 -30.69
N CYS A 70 -10.77 2.04 -31.87
CA CYS A 70 -9.42 1.49 -32.05
C CYS A 70 -8.38 2.61 -31.96
N GLU A 71 -7.48 2.57 -30.97
CA GLU A 71 -6.43 3.59 -30.78
C GLU A 71 -5.15 3.34 -31.58
N SER A 72 -5.04 2.19 -32.25
CA SER A 72 -3.81 1.80 -32.95
C SER A 72 -3.50 2.74 -34.11
N GLN A 73 -2.36 3.44 -34.08
CA GLN A 73 -1.98 4.42 -35.10
C GLN A 73 -1.82 3.80 -36.49
N ASP A 74 -1.30 2.56 -36.59
CA ASP A 74 -1.08 1.84 -37.85
C ASP A 74 -2.33 1.10 -38.39
N CYS A 75 -3.52 1.41 -37.86
CA CYS A 75 -4.75 0.71 -38.23
C CYS A 75 -5.80 1.71 -38.71
N ASP A 76 -6.29 1.52 -39.94
CA ASP A 76 -7.26 2.41 -40.56
C ASP A 76 -8.66 2.33 -39.92
N VAL A 77 -8.97 1.21 -39.25
CA VAL A 77 -10.22 1.06 -38.49
C VAL A 77 -10.21 2.02 -37.30
N VAL A 78 -11.25 2.85 -37.23
CA VAL A 78 -11.52 3.79 -36.15
C VAL A 78 -12.58 3.24 -35.20
N TYR A 79 -13.74 2.83 -35.73
CA TYR A 79 -14.83 2.25 -34.96
C TYR A 79 -15.16 0.83 -35.41
N PHE A 80 -15.62 -0.04 -34.52
CA PHE A 80 -16.18 -1.34 -34.89
C PHE A 80 -17.22 -1.82 -33.88
N SER A 81 -18.17 -2.64 -34.34
CA SER A 81 -19.20 -3.27 -33.50
C SER A 81 -18.66 -4.50 -32.75
N GLU A 82 -19.18 -4.75 -31.55
CA GLU A 82 -18.83 -5.90 -30.71
C GLU A 82 -19.46 -7.20 -31.15
N ASP A 83 -20.67 -7.10 -31.73
CA ASP A 83 -21.61 -8.15 -32.06
C ASP A 83 -21.76 -8.40 -33.57
N GLY A 84 -21.23 -7.50 -34.41
CA GLY A 84 -21.28 -7.60 -35.87
C GLY A 84 -19.97 -7.29 -36.57
N ASP A 85 -19.99 -7.39 -37.90
CA ASP A 85 -18.84 -7.12 -38.78
C ASP A 85 -18.74 -5.66 -39.25
N ARG A 86 -19.51 -4.75 -38.64
CA ARG A 86 -19.50 -3.33 -39.01
C ARG A 86 -18.24 -2.67 -38.45
N ALA A 87 -17.48 -2.06 -39.35
CA ALA A 87 -16.32 -1.24 -38.98
C ALA A 87 -16.30 0.04 -39.82
N PHE A 88 -15.84 1.13 -39.19
CA PHE A 88 -15.66 2.42 -39.84
C PHE A 88 -14.20 2.83 -39.80
N THR A 89 -13.72 3.37 -40.92
CA THR A 89 -12.34 3.76 -41.18
C THR A 89 -12.18 5.28 -41.23
N LYS A 90 -10.94 5.76 -41.20
CA LYS A 90 -10.61 7.21 -41.22
C LYS A 90 -11.39 8.02 -42.27
N PRO A 91 -11.49 7.60 -43.55
CA PRO A 91 -12.16 8.42 -44.59
C PRO A 91 -13.67 8.58 -44.39
N GLN A 92 -14.28 7.80 -43.49
CA GLN A 92 -15.72 7.81 -43.24
C GLN A 92 -16.12 8.79 -42.12
N LEU A 93 -15.14 9.40 -41.44
CA LEU A 93 -15.37 10.42 -40.42
C LEU A 93 -15.31 11.83 -41.02
N ARG A 94 -15.99 12.77 -40.37
CA ARG A 94 -15.98 14.21 -40.69
C ARG A 94 -14.74 14.92 -40.18
N VAL A 95 -14.09 14.33 -39.16
CA VAL A 95 -12.92 14.89 -38.50
C VAL A 95 -11.71 13.98 -38.68
N THR A 96 -10.54 14.58 -38.77
CA THR A 96 -9.27 13.85 -38.76
C THR A 96 -9.03 13.23 -37.39
N VAL A 97 -8.67 11.94 -37.34
CA VAL A 97 -8.47 11.21 -36.08
C VAL A 97 -7.01 11.30 -35.66
N GLY A 98 -6.67 12.20 -34.74
CA GLY A 98 -5.27 12.54 -34.47
C GLY A 98 -4.38 11.38 -34.02
N VAL A 99 -4.93 10.40 -33.26
CA VAL A 99 -4.19 9.19 -32.86
C VAL A 99 -3.84 8.27 -34.04
N LYS A 100 -4.45 8.48 -35.21
CA LYS A 100 -4.21 7.76 -36.47
C LYS A 100 -3.31 8.51 -37.44
N GLU A 101 -2.89 9.72 -37.09
CA GLU A 101 -2.04 10.54 -37.93
C GLU A 101 -0.60 10.51 -37.44
N LYS A 102 0.35 10.33 -38.36
CA LYS A 102 1.79 10.36 -38.07
C LYS A 102 2.41 11.72 -38.38
N THR A 103 1.86 12.43 -39.35
CA THR A 103 2.34 13.71 -39.86
C THR A 103 1.21 14.76 -39.83
N GLY A 104 1.55 16.03 -40.13
CA GLY A 104 0.61 17.13 -40.12
C GLY A 104 0.23 17.60 -38.72
N ASP A 105 -0.96 18.19 -38.60
CA ASP A 105 -1.39 18.87 -37.38
C ASP A 105 -1.57 17.91 -36.19
N ARG A 106 -2.14 16.72 -36.44
CA ARG A 106 -2.50 15.70 -35.44
C ARG A 106 -3.35 16.29 -34.30
N PRO A 107 -4.69 16.40 -34.50
CA PRO A 107 -5.60 16.98 -33.52
C PRO A 107 -5.63 16.20 -32.20
N LEU A 108 -5.61 16.90 -31.06
CA LEU A 108 -5.64 16.31 -29.72
C LEU A 108 -6.88 16.76 -28.94
N CYS A 109 -7.15 18.07 -28.95
CA CYS A 109 -8.37 18.66 -28.36
C CYS A 109 -9.25 19.22 -29.48
N TYR A 110 -10.34 18.51 -29.75
CA TYR A 110 -11.29 18.88 -30.81
C TYR A 110 -12.17 20.08 -30.42
N CYS A 111 -12.41 20.31 -29.13
CA CYS A 111 -13.22 21.44 -28.66
C CYS A 111 -12.49 22.79 -28.79
N PHE A 112 -11.17 22.82 -28.56
CA PHE A 112 -10.39 24.06 -28.48
C PHE A 112 -9.24 24.12 -29.50
N GLY A 113 -9.15 23.16 -30.42
CA GLY A 113 -8.21 23.20 -31.54
C GLY A 113 -6.74 22.94 -31.17
N HIS A 114 -6.44 22.30 -30.04
CA HIS A 114 -5.05 21.94 -29.72
C HIS A 114 -4.61 20.73 -30.52
N THR A 115 -3.45 20.85 -31.18
CA THR A 115 -2.86 19.84 -32.05
C THR A 115 -1.40 19.61 -31.66
N VAL A 116 -0.77 18.52 -32.11
CA VAL A 116 0.66 18.32 -31.86
C VAL A 116 1.47 19.44 -32.52
N ALA A 117 1.07 19.90 -33.70
CA ALA A 117 1.73 21.02 -34.38
C ALA A 117 1.62 22.35 -33.62
N SER A 118 0.46 22.68 -33.05
CA SER A 118 0.29 23.92 -32.28
C SER A 118 1.15 23.89 -31.00
N ILE A 119 1.23 22.73 -30.35
CA ILE A 119 2.07 22.51 -29.17
C ILE A 119 3.55 22.66 -29.54
N LYS A 120 4.02 22.03 -30.62
CA LYS A 120 5.40 22.19 -31.10
C LYS A 120 5.76 23.65 -31.35
N LYS A 121 4.89 24.40 -32.03
CA LYS A 121 5.10 25.83 -32.29
C LYS A 121 5.27 26.62 -30.99
N LYS A 122 4.49 26.30 -29.96
CA LYS A 122 4.57 26.96 -28.64
C LYS A 122 5.84 26.58 -27.87
N LEU A 123 6.22 25.30 -27.93
CA LEU A 123 7.47 24.80 -27.33
C LEU A 123 8.69 25.48 -27.95
N LEU A 124 8.75 25.60 -29.28
CA LEU A 124 9.81 26.32 -29.98
C LEU A 124 9.87 27.81 -29.61
N ALA A 125 8.72 28.45 -29.42
CA ALA A 125 8.66 29.89 -29.12
C ALA A 125 8.94 30.23 -27.65
N THR A 126 8.58 29.36 -26.71
CA THR A 126 8.56 29.71 -25.27
C THR A 126 9.22 28.69 -24.35
N GLY A 127 9.68 27.56 -24.88
CA GLY A 127 10.25 26.45 -24.10
C GLY A 127 9.23 25.65 -23.28
N ARG A 128 7.94 26.02 -23.29
CA ARG A 128 6.88 25.35 -22.52
C ARG A 128 5.57 25.28 -23.29
N SER A 129 4.74 24.27 -22.97
CA SER A 129 3.36 24.20 -23.47
C SER A 129 2.39 24.70 -22.40
N ASP A 130 1.42 25.51 -22.80
CA ASP A 130 0.29 25.99 -21.99
C ASP A 130 -1.05 25.33 -22.38
N ALA A 131 -1.00 24.27 -23.21
CA ALA A 131 -2.19 23.66 -23.78
C ALA A 131 -3.12 23.05 -22.73
N LEU A 132 -2.58 22.43 -21.67
CA LEU A 132 -3.39 21.83 -20.61
C LEU A 132 -4.06 22.90 -19.74
N GLU A 133 -3.34 23.98 -19.44
CA GLU A 133 -3.85 25.12 -18.69
C GLU A 133 -4.96 25.84 -19.48
N ASP A 134 -4.74 26.08 -20.77
CA ASP A 134 -5.72 26.69 -21.67
C ASP A 134 -6.99 25.84 -21.82
N ILE A 135 -6.87 24.51 -21.91
CA ILE A 135 -8.06 23.64 -21.95
C ILE A 135 -8.83 23.71 -20.62
N ARG A 136 -8.13 23.65 -19.48
CA ARG A 136 -8.78 23.69 -18.16
C ARG A 136 -9.47 25.02 -17.90
N SER A 137 -8.93 26.14 -18.39
CA SER A 137 -9.57 27.45 -18.26
C SER A 137 -10.84 27.53 -19.12
N LYS A 138 -10.77 27.12 -20.40
CA LYS A 138 -11.91 27.13 -21.34
C LYS A 138 -13.01 26.13 -20.97
N MET A 139 -12.68 25.07 -20.25
CA MET A 139 -13.69 24.15 -19.68
C MET A 139 -14.60 24.83 -18.65
N LYS A 140 -14.13 25.87 -17.95
CA LYS A 140 -14.97 26.64 -17.01
C LYS A 140 -15.95 27.57 -17.73
N GLY A 141 -15.64 27.95 -18.98
CA GLY A 141 -16.45 28.73 -19.90
C GLY A 141 -15.66 28.96 -21.18
N PRO A 142 -16.16 28.61 -22.38
CA PRO A 142 -17.54 28.26 -22.75
C PRO A 142 -18.00 26.82 -22.45
N GLY A 143 -17.13 25.95 -21.92
CA GLY A 143 -17.42 24.52 -21.72
C GLY A 143 -16.89 23.64 -22.87
N CYS A 144 -17.08 22.32 -22.79
CA CYS A 144 -16.60 21.38 -23.81
C CYS A 144 -17.62 20.28 -24.13
N HIS A 145 -17.61 19.80 -25.38
CA HIS A 145 -18.51 18.75 -25.88
C HIS A 145 -17.71 17.54 -26.39
N CYS A 146 -16.86 16.97 -25.53
CA CYS A 146 -15.95 15.91 -25.92
C CYS A 146 -16.68 14.68 -26.50
N GLU A 147 -17.88 14.37 -26.00
CA GLU A 147 -18.64 13.21 -26.46
C GLU A 147 -19.03 13.31 -27.95
N THR A 148 -19.30 14.50 -28.47
CA THR A 148 -19.70 14.73 -29.86
C THR A 148 -18.57 15.28 -30.74
N ALA A 149 -17.52 15.83 -30.16
CA ALA A 149 -16.40 16.41 -30.89
C ALA A 149 -15.16 15.49 -30.97
N ASN A 150 -14.91 14.65 -29.95
CA ASN A 150 -13.71 13.82 -29.87
C ASN A 150 -14.00 12.41 -30.40
N PRO A 151 -13.25 11.87 -31.38
CA PRO A 151 -13.42 10.51 -31.88
C PRO A 151 -13.36 9.40 -30.83
N SER A 152 -12.65 9.62 -29.72
CA SER A 152 -12.65 8.64 -28.62
C SER A 152 -13.90 8.67 -27.74
N GLY A 153 -14.75 9.69 -27.89
CA GLY A 153 -15.88 9.98 -26.98
C GLY A 153 -15.46 10.41 -25.57
N ALA A 154 -14.16 10.55 -25.30
CA ALA A 154 -13.61 10.80 -23.97
C ALA A 154 -12.96 12.20 -23.85
N CYS A 155 -12.67 12.62 -22.62
CA CYS A 155 -11.96 13.87 -22.35
C CYS A 155 -10.56 13.89 -23.00
N CYS A 156 -10.21 14.98 -23.67
CA CYS A 156 -8.95 15.12 -24.42
C CYS A 156 -7.70 15.32 -23.55
N LEU A 157 -7.83 15.64 -22.25
CA LEU A 157 -6.70 15.99 -21.39
C LEU A 157 -5.58 14.94 -21.38
N GLY A 158 -5.95 13.65 -21.37
CA GLY A 158 -4.97 12.56 -21.46
C GLY A 158 -4.25 12.50 -22.82
N SER A 159 -5.00 12.68 -23.92
CA SER A 159 -4.45 12.74 -25.27
C SER A 159 -3.53 13.94 -25.46
N VAL A 160 -3.88 15.09 -24.88
CA VAL A 160 -3.08 16.32 -24.93
C VAL A 160 -1.79 16.16 -24.13
N ALA A 161 -1.86 15.61 -22.91
CA ALA A 161 -0.66 15.33 -22.11
C ALA A 161 0.33 14.42 -22.88
N LYS A 162 -0.19 13.34 -23.48
CA LYS A 162 0.62 12.46 -24.34
C LYS A 162 1.15 13.18 -25.59
N GLY A 163 0.35 14.06 -26.17
CA GLY A 163 0.75 14.86 -27.33
C GLY A 163 1.85 15.88 -27.02
N ILE A 164 1.91 16.41 -25.80
CA ILE A 164 3.03 17.25 -25.34
C ILE A 164 4.33 16.44 -25.30
N GLU A 165 4.30 15.23 -24.73
CA GLU A 165 5.47 14.33 -24.72
C GLU A 165 5.94 13.99 -26.13
N ILE A 166 5.01 13.67 -27.04
CA ILE A 166 5.32 13.42 -28.45
C ILE A 166 5.93 14.66 -29.12
N ALA A 167 5.35 15.84 -28.88
CA ALA A 167 5.86 17.10 -29.43
C ALA A 167 7.29 17.38 -28.97
N THR A 168 7.56 17.24 -27.68
CA THR A 168 8.89 17.43 -27.08
C THR A 168 9.90 16.46 -27.66
N ASN A 169 9.61 15.16 -27.65
CA ASN A 169 10.51 14.13 -28.18
C ASN A 169 10.84 14.35 -29.66
N GLU A 170 9.85 14.74 -30.47
CA GLU A 170 10.09 15.02 -31.90
C GLU A 170 10.89 16.30 -32.15
N LEU A 171 10.89 17.27 -31.22
CA LEU A 171 11.75 18.45 -31.30
C LEU A 171 13.18 18.13 -30.86
N GLU A 172 13.35 17.35 -29.78
CA GLU A 172 14.67 16.88 -29.33
C GLU A 172 15.38 16.03 -30.39
N ILE A 173 14.63 15.24 -31.17
CA ILE A 173 15.16 14.46 -32.30
C ILE A 173 15.57 15.38 -33.48
N ALA A 174 14.95 16.55 -33.64
CA ALA A 174 15.25 17.46 -34.74
C ALA A 174 16.56 18.25 -34.54
N ASP A 175 17.03 18.40 -33.29
CA ASP A 175 18.27 19.11 -32.95
C ASP A 175 19.54 18.23 -33.00
N LEU A 176 19.43 16.96 -33.42
CA LEU A 176 20.57 16.04 -33.54
C LEU A 176 20.99 15.83 -35.01
N PRO A 177 22.30 15.87 -35.34
CA PRO A 177 22.79 15.39 -36.64
C PRO A 177 22.45 13.91 -36.83
N GLN A 178 21.88 13.57 -37.98
CA GLN A 178 21.45 12.21 -38.34
C GLN A 178 22.61 11.20 -38.24
N MET A 179 22.65 10.41 -37.17
CA MET A 179 23.42 9.16 -37.09
C MET A 179 22.58 8.09 -36.39
N GLU A 180 22.68 6.85 -36.87
CA GLU A 180 21.71 5.77 -36.65
C GLU A 180 21.32 5.45 -35.20
N ARG A 181 20.03 5.09 -35.05
CA ARG A 181 19.33 4.66 -33.83
C ARG A 181 19.89 3.36 -33.23
N PRO A 182 20.03 3.29 -31.90
CA PRO A 182 19.72 2.08 -31.13
C PRO A 182 18.27 2.11 -30.59
N PRO A 183 17.70 0.96 -30.18
CA PRO A 183 16.31 0.86 -29.79
C PRO A 183 16.06 1.48 -28.41
N ASN A 184 14.95 2.22 -28.28
CA ASN A 184 14.42 2.62 -26.98
C ASN A 184 13.73 1.39 -26.34
N PRO A 185 13.92 1.13 -25.03
CA PRO A 185 13.18 1.94 -24.06
C PRO A 185 13.96 2.18 -22.77
N SER A 186 14.36 3.43 -22.49
CA SER A 186 14.64 3.82 -21.11
C SER A 186 13.31 4.14 -20.40
N LYS A 187 12.73 3.08 -19.84
CA LYS A 187 11.74 3.22 -18.76
C LYS A 187 12.29 4.15 -17.70
N ASN A 188 11.48 5.13 -17.30
CA ASN A 188 11.73 6.07 -16.22
C ASN A 188 12.52 5.40 -15.08
N ARG A 189 13.70 5.93 -14.76
CA ARG A 189 14.49 5.48 -13.59
C ARG A 189 13.62 5.46 -12.33
N GLY A 190 12.66 6.38 -12.22
CA GLY A 190 11.66 6.39 -11.14
C GLY A 190 10.70 5.19 -11.15
N GLU A 191 10.27 4.68 -12.31
CA GLU A 191 9.43 3.47 -12.39
C GLU A 191 10.25 2.21 -12.07
N LEU A 192 11.53 2.17 -12.48
CA LEU A 192 12.44 1.08 -12.13
C LEU A 192 12.74 1.07 -10.63
N ILE A 193 13.01 2.24 -10.03
CA ILE A 193 13.23 2.39 -8.58
C ILE A 193 11.96 2.00 -7.80
N ALA A 194 10.78 2.43 -8.25
CA ALA A 194 9.52 2.05 -7.62
C ALA A 194 9.25 0.54 -7.71
N LYS A 195 9.50 -0.08 -8.88
CA LYS A 195 9.33 -1.52 -9.07
C LYS A 195 10.30 -2.33 -8.22
N VAL A 196 11.58 -1.97 -8.21
CA VAL A 196 12.59 -2.62 -7.37
C VAL A 196 12.25 -2.45 -5.89
N GLY A 197 11.81 -1.25 -5.47
CA GLY A 197 11.37 -0.99 -4.10
C GLY A 197 10.20 -1.85 -3.65
N THR A 198 9.17 -2.04 -4.50
CA THR A 198 8.03 -2.91 -4.18
C THR A 198 8.41 -4.38 -4.05
N VAL A 199 9.35 -4.87 -4.87
CA VAL A 199 9.82 -6.25 -4.83
C VAL A 199 10.66 -6.49 -3.57
N ILE A 200 11.60 -5.59 -3.25
CA ILE A 200 12.42 -5.70 -2.05
C ILE A 200 11.55 -5.63 -0.79
N SER A 201 10.56 -4.73 -0.75
CA SER A 201 9.63 -4.59 0.38
C SER A 201 8.78 -5.85 0.56
N ALA A 202 8.28 -6.46 -0.53
CA ALA A 202 7.53 -7.71 -0.46
C ALA A 202 8.41 -8.88 0.02
N ILE A 203 9.66 -8.96 -0.43
CA ILE A 203 10.61 -9.99 0.01
C ILE A 203 10.94 -9.82 1.50
N MET A 204 11.30 -8.62 1.95
CA MET A 204 11.58 -8.35 3.37
C MET A 204 10.37 -8.60 4.28
N ALA A 205 9.17 -8.23 3.84
CA ALA A 205 7.94 -8.52 4.58
C ALA A 205 7.62 -10.01 4.62
N SER A 206 8.02 -10.78 3.59
CA SER A 206 7.82 -12.23 3.58
C SER A 206 8.85 -12.95 4.44
N THR A 207 10.11 -12.49 4.45
CA THR A 207 11.17 -13.10 5.27
C THR A 207 10.93 -12.90 6.76
N CYS A 208 10.33 -11.80 7.23
CA CYS A 208 10.07 -11.65 8.67
C CYS A 208 9.03 -12.64 9.23
N CYS A 209 8.20 -13.26 8.37
CA CYS A 209 7.21 -14.26 8.78
C CYS A 209 7.64 -15.70 8.46
N TRP A 210 8.33 -15.92 7.33
CA TRP A 210 8.75 -17.27 6.91
C TRP A 210 10.07 -17.70 7.55
N LEU A 211 10.99 -16.77 7.81
CA LEU A 211 12.30 -17.11 8.36
C LEU A 211 12.22 -17.70 9.78
N PRO A 212 11.39 -17.18 10.71
CA PRO A 212 11.21 -17.81 12.02
C PRO A 212 10.62 -19.23 11.93
N LEU A 213 9.64 -19.44 11.04
CA LEU A 213 9.02 -20.75 10.83
C LEU A 213 10.00 -21.75 10.19
N LEU A 214 10.83 -21.28 9.27
CA LEU A 214 11.85 -22.08 8.60
C LEU A 214 13.00 -22.44 9.56
N LEU A 215 13.43 -21.52 10.43
CA LEU A 215 14.43 -21.81 11.47
C LEU A 215 13.91 -22.81 12.50
N LEU A 216 12.63 -22.73 12.87
CA LEU A 216 11.96 -23.75 13.69
C LEU A 216 11.90 -25.11 12.98
N ALA A 217 11.62 -25.14 11.67
CA ALA A 217 11.59 -26.38 10.88
C ALA A 217 12.96 -27.04 10.76
N VAL A 218 14.04 -26.26 10.73
CA VAL A 218 15.44 -26.75 10.73
C VAL A 218 15.92 -27.12 12.14
N GLY A 219 15.08 -26.96 13.17
CA GLY A 219 15.39 -27.34 14.55
C GLY A 219 16.42 -26.41 15.22
N VAL A 220 16.71 -25.26 14.62
CA VAL A 220 17.57 -24.24 15.22
C VAL A 220 16.70 -23.42 16.17
N SER A 221 16.61 -23.84 17.42
CA SER A 221 16.00 -23.03 18.48
C SER A 221 16.77 -21.71 18.56
N GLY A 222 16.13 -20.60 18.17
CA GLY A 222 16.74 -19.28 17.94
C GLY A 222 17.40 -18.60 19.15
N VAL A 223 17.68 -19.33 20.23
CA VAL A 223 18.26 -18.83 21.48
C VAL A 223 19.64 -18.18 21.27
N GLY A 224 20.44 -18.70 20.34
CA GLY A 224 21.78 -18.15 20.04
C GLY A 224 21.78 -16.90 19.14
N ILE A 225 20.77 -16.73 18.28
CA ILE A 225 20.70 -15.60 17.33
C ILE A 225 19.90 -14.44 17.94
N ALA A 226 18.92 -14.76 18.80
CA ALA A 226 18.11 -13.76 19.50
C ALA A 226 18.93 -12.87 20.45
N SER A 227 19.93 -13.44 21.13
CA SER A 227 20.81 -12.69 22.06
C SER A 227 21.68 -11.64 21.36
N ILE A 228 22.14 -11.90 20.14
CA ILE A 228 22.89 -10.92 19.33
C ILE A 228 21.95 -9.85 18.77
N LEU A 229 20.72 -10.23 18.37
CA LEU A 229 19.73 -9.29 17.85
C LEU A 229 19.13 -8.38 18.94
N GLU A 230 19.08 -8.82 20.20
CA GLU A 230 18.65 -8.01 21.33
C GLU A 230 19.53 -6.77 21.52
N ALA A 231 20.84 -6.87 21.27
CA ALA A 231 21.76 -5.73 21.31
C ALA A 231 21.43 -4.65 20.26
N TYR A 232 20.88 -5.06 19.11
CA TYR A 232 20.48 -4.15 18.03
C TYR A 232 19.01 -3.72 18.10
N ARG A 233 18.22 -4.27 19.04
CA ARG A 233 16.82 -3.90 19.26
C ARG A 233 16.57 -2.39 19.31
N PRO A 234 17.34 -1.56 20.05
CA PRO A 234 17.13 -0.10 20.05
C PRO A 234 17.36 0.54 18.66
N VAL A 235 18.30 0.02 17.87
CA VAL A 235 18.56 0.53 16.51
C VAL A 235 17.37 0.25 15.59
N PHE A 236 16.81 -0.96 15.63
CA PHE A 236 15.61 -1.30 14.86
C PHE A 236 14.40 -0.45 15.27
N ILE A 237 14.25 -0.18 16.57
CA ILE A 237 13.20 0.72 17.08
C ILE A 237 13.35 2.12 16.46
N VAL A 238 14.55 2.72 16.51
CA VAL A 238 14.78 4.05 15.93
C VAL A 238 14.49 4.07 14.42
N VAL A 239 14.94 3.06 13.68
CA VAL A 239 14.72 2.96 12.23
C VAL A 239 13.24 2.82 11.90
N THR A 240 12.50 1.97 12.61
CA THR A 240 11.05 1.78 12.41
C THR A 240 10.25 3.05 12.70
N PHE A 241 10.55 3.75 13.79
CA PHE A 241 9.95 5.06 14.09
C PHE A 241 10.28 6.09 13.01
N GLY A 242 11.50 6.08 12.45
CA GLY A 242 11.89 6.94 11.33
C GLY A 242 11.04 6.69 10.07
N PHE A 243 10.87 5.43 9.67
CA PHE A 243 10.03 5.07 8.52
C PHE A 243 8.55 5.38 8.74
N LEU A 244 7.99 5.07 9.92
CA LEU A 244 6.61 5.42 10.25
C LEU A 244 6.39 6.93 10.27
N SER A 245 7.33 7.68 10.86
CA SER A 245 7.27 9.15 10.88
C SER A 245 7.31 9.74 9.48
N ALA A 246 8.18 9.23 8.60
CA ALA A 246 8.20 9.62 7.20
C ALA A 246 6.88 9.27 6.47
N ALA A 247 6.33 8.07 6.70
CA ALA A 247 5.07 7.65 6.09
C ALA A 247 3.88 8.50 6.56
N PHE A 248 3.79 8.81 7.86
CA PHE A 248 2.82 9.76 8.41
C PHE A 248 3.01 11.15 7.82
N TYR A 249 4.25 11.64 7.77
CA TYR A 249 4.58 12.91 7.16
C TYR A 249 4.10 12.97 5.70
N PHE A 250 4.43 12.01 4.85
CA PHE A 250 4.01 12.03 3.45
C PHE A 250 2.50 11.79 3.24
N THR A 251 1.84 11.06 4.13
CA THR A 251 0.40 10.77 4.04
C THR A 251 -0.46 11.92 4.53
N TYR A 252 0.00 12.64 5.56
CA TYR A 252 -0.72 13.76 6.18
C TYR A 252 -0.23 15.14 5.76
N ARG A 253 0.95 15.24 5.12
CA ARG A 253 1.38 16.50 4.53
C ARG A 253 0.37 16.91 3.47
N PRO A 254 -0.32 18.05 3.62
CA PRO A 254 -1.20 18.54 2.60
C PRO A 254 -0.34 18.73 1.35
N ARG A 255 -0.71 18.06 0.25
CA ARG A 255 -0.22 18.50 -1.04
C ARG A 255 -0.77 19.91 -1.18
N HIS A 256 0.09 20.91 -1.16
CA HIS A 256 -0.24 22.21 -1.74
C HIS A 256 -0.54 21.93 -3.20
N THR A 257 -1.80 21.63 -3.50
CA THR A 257 -2.40 22.19 -4.70
C THR A 257 -2.09 23.67 -4.61
N THR A 258 -1.33 24.17 -5.56
CA THR A 258 -1.21 25.61 -5.83
C THR A 258 -2.60 26.13 -6.16
N THR A 259 -3.41 26.32 -5.13
CA THR A 259 -4.43 27.35 -5.05
C THR A 259 -3.66 28.65 -4.99
N ALA A 260 -3.53 29.31 -6.13
CA ALA A 260 -3.50 30.76 -6.11
C ALA A 260 -4.79 31.19 -5.42
N GLU A 261 -4.64 31.98 -4.36
CA GLU A 261 -5.69 32.49 -3.51
C GLU A 261 -6.85 33.12 -4.30
N GLY A 262 -8.05 32.87 -3.80
CA GLY A 262 -9.29 33.43 -4.31
C GLY A 262 -10.47 32.53 -4.05
N ASP A 263 -10.60 32.01 -2.83
CA ASP A 263 -11.84 31.39 -2.37
C ASP A 263 -12.46 32.31 -1.30
N CYS A 264 -13.56 32.95 -1.68
CA CYS A 264 -14.52 33.57 -0.77
C CYS A 264 -15.89 33.32 -1.38
N CYS A 265 -16.46 32.14 -1.13
CA CYS A 265 -17.77 32.01 -0.49
C CYS A 265 -18.15 30.53 -0.36
N GLU A 266 -17.96 30.00 0.84
CA GLU A 266 -18.74 28.88 1.34
C GLU A 266 -20.02 29.41 2.03
N SER A 267 -21.11 28.66 1.84
CA SER A 267 -22.43 28.73 2.50
C SER A 267 -23.43 29.82 2.06
N GLN A 268 -24.37 29.40 1.22
CA GLN A 268 -25.77 29.31 1.67
C GLN A 268 -26.41 28.07 1.05
N ALA A 269 -26.66 27.09 1.92
CA ALA A 269 -27.58 26.00 1.67
C ALA A 269 -28.98 26.58 1.43
N THR A 270 -29.40 26.66 0.17
CA THR A 270 -30.82 26.49 -0.14
C THR A 270 -31.05 25.00 -0.25
N ALA A 271 -31.68 24.46 0.79
CA ALA A 271 -32.13 23.09 0.85
C ALA A 271 -33.08 22.83 -0.33
N ASN A 272 -32.59 22.11 -1.35
CA ASN A 272 -33.46 21.39 -2.25
C ASN A 272 -33.60 19.95 -1.70
N PRO A 273 -34.75 19.55 -1.15
CA PRO A 273 -34.89 18.28 -0.44
C PRO A 273 -34.94 17.04 -1.36
N ASN A 274 -34.71 17.17 -2.66
CA ASN A 274 -34.87 16.07 -3.62
C ASN A 274 -33.60 15.62 -4.36
N CYS A 275 -32.41 16.05 -3.96
CA CYS A 275 -31.17 15.41 -4.44
C CYS A 275 -30.77 14.25 -3.53
N ARG A 276 -31.46 13.11 -3.71
CA ARG A 276 -31.06 11.83 -3.13
C ARG A 276 -29.94 11.26 -4.01
N ASP A 277 -28.69 11.57 -3.68
CA ASP A 277 -27.49 10.99 -4.31
C ASP A 277 -27.50 9.46 -4.13
N GLY A 278 -27.89 8.78 -5.19
CA GLY A 278 -27.87 7.33 -5.31
C GLY A 278 -26.46 6.82 -5.63
N ILE A 279 -25.82 6.25 -4.61
CA ILE A 279 -24.81 5.17 -4.72
C ILE A 279 -23.51 5.59 -5.42
N SER A 280 -22.65 6.26 -4.65
CA SER A 280 -21.19 6.16 -4.78
C SER A 280 -20.58 5.10 -3.85
N ASN A 281 -21.28 3.98 -3.62
CA ASN A 281 -20.74 2.86 -2.80
C ASN A 281 -19.75 2.00 -3.58
N ARG A 282 -18.59 2.58 -3.95
CA ARG A 282 -17.30 1.87 -4.13
C ARG A 282 -16.09 2.77 -4.35
N ARG A 283 -16.20 4.08 -4.10
CA ARG A 283 -15.03 4.93 -3.76
C ARG A 283 -15.07 5.20 -2.26
N LEU A 284 -14.82 4.18 -1.44
CA LEU A 284 -14.09 4.47 -0.20
C LEU A 284 -12.80 5.14 -0.65
N GLY A 285 -12.69 6.45 -0.42
CA GLY A 285 -11.67 7.28 -1.03
C GLY A 285 -10.30 6.63 -0.85
N LEU A 286 -9.56 6.45 -1.94
CA LEU A 286 -8.20 5.89 -1.93
C LEU A 286 -7.31 6.53 -0.84
N MET A 287 -7.58 7.80 -0.52
CA MET A 287 -6.93 8.55 0.54
C MET A 287 -7.33 8.13 1.97
N SER A 288 -8.57 7.69 2.18
CA SER A 288 -9.05 7.12 3.46
C SER A 288 -8.46 5.72 3.71
N VAL A 289 -8.31 4.90 2.66
CA VAL A 289 -7.73 3.56 2.75
C VAL A 289 -6.24 3.62 3.14
N ASN A 290 -5.47 4.55 2.55
CA ASN A 290 -4.05 4.72 2.91
C ASN A 290 -3.86 5.15 4.38
N LYS A 291 -4.77 5.99 4.91
CA LYS A 291 -4.75 6.37 6.34
C LYS A 291 -5.08 5.18 7.24
N VAL A 292 -6.13 4.43 6.92
CA VAL A 292 -6.52 3.23 7.69
C VAL A 292 -5.38 2.20 7.69
N MET A 293 -4.77 1.95 6.53
CA MET A 293 -3.64 1.04 6.42
C MET A 293 -2.45 1.49 7.27
N LEU A 294 -2.13 2.79 7.27
CA LEU A 294 -1.03 3.34 8.06
C LEU A 294 -1.27 3.19 9.58
N TRP A 295 -2.49 3.47 10.05
CA TRP A 295 -2.85 3.27 11.45
C TRP A 295 -2.84 1.78 11.84
N LEU A 296 -3.30 0.89 10.96
CA LEU A 296 -3.25 -0.55 11.20
C LEU A 296 -1.81 -1.05 11.36
N VAL A 297 -0.90 -0.65 10.47
CA VAL A 297 0.54 -0.99 10.56
C VAL A 297 1.15 -0.44 11.86
N THR A 298 0.76 0.78 12.25
CA THR A 298 1.26 1.42 13.47
C THR A 298 0.81 0.68 14.72
N ILE A 299 -0.46 0.27 14.80
CA ILE A 299 -1.00 -0.52 15.91
C ILE A 299 -0.29 -1.88 15.99
N LEU A 300 -0.10 -2.55 14.85
CA LEU A 300 0.59 -3.83 14.81
C LEU A 300 2.06 -3.70 15.24
N ALA A 301 2.76 -2.67 14.76
CA ALA A 301 4.14 -2.39 15.15
C ALA A 301 4.27 -2.09 16.65
N ALA A 302 3.34 -1.30 17.20
CA ALA A 302 3.28 -1.06 18.64
C ALA A 302 3.08 -2.37 19.41
N LEU A 303 2.09 -3.18 19.04
CA LEU A 303 1.82 -4.47 19.67
C LEU A 303 3.04 -5.39 19.68
N PHE A 304 3.77 -5.50 18.57
CA PHE A 304 5.02 -6.30 18.50
C PHE A 304 6.18 -5.70 19.30
N LEU A 305 6.31 -4.37 19.35
CA LEU A 305 7.35 -3.72 20.15
C LEU A 305 7.13 -3.99 21.64
N PHE A 306 5.87 -3.97 22.04
CA PHE A 306 5.41 -4.22 23.39
C PHE A 306 5.36 -5.72 23.75
N PHE A 307 5.35 -6.62 22.78
CA PHE A 307 5.25 -8.07 22.95
C PHE A 307 6.09 -8.65 24.09
N PRO A 308 7.40 -8.34 24.24
CA PRO A 308 8.21 -8.95 25.31
C PRO A 308 7.69 -8.68 26.72
N ASN A 309 7.05 -7.52 26.96
CA ASN A 309 6.56 -7.14 28.28
C ASN A 309 5.26 -7.87 28.66
N TYR A 310 4.53 -8.46 27.70
CA TYR A 310 3.27 -9.17 27.95
C TYR A 310 3.37 -10.68 27.72
N VAL A 311 4.43 -11.14 27.05
CA VAL A 311 4.70 -12.57 26.84
C VAL A 311 5.02 -13.30 28.13
N GLY A 312 5.69 -12.64 29.09
CA GLY A 312 5.91 -13.22 30.43
C GLY A 312 4.59 -13.57 31.13
N VAL A 313 3.58 -12.71 30.98
CA VAL A 313 2.23 -12.95 31.50
C VAL A 313 1.55 -14.12 30.78
N PHE A 314 1.70 -14.22 29.45
CA PHE A 314 1.04 -15.25 28.63
C PHE A 314 1.73 -16.63 28.69
N LEU A 315 3.05 -16.70 28.88
CA LEU A 315 3.81 -17.94 29.05
C LEU A 315 3.83 -18.46 30.49
N GLY A 316 3.16 -17.76 31.40
CA GLY A 316 2.83 -18.26 32.73
C GLY A 316 3.97 -18.17 33.75
N THR A 317 4.41 -16.95 34.07
CA THR A 317 5.10 -16.68 35.36
C THR A 317 4.12 -16.62 36.54
N GLY A 318 2.80 -16.71 36.31
CA GLY A 318 1.76 -16.41 37.29
C GLY A 318 1.28 -17.53 38.21
N ASP A 319 1.89 -18.71 38.24
CA ASP A 319 1.37 -19.80 39.09
C ASP A 319 2.47 -20.73 39.64
N GLY A 320 3.37 -20.18 40.45
CA GLY A 320 4.30 -21.02 41.20
C GLY A 320 4.61 -20.42 42.56
N GLN A 321 4.46 -21.26 43.58
CA GLN A 321 4.80 -20.98 44.97
C GLN A 321 6.09 -20.17 45.08
N THR A 322 6.03 -19.06 45.82
CA THR A 322 7.19 -18.28 46.20
C THR A 322 8.08 -19.11 47.12
N VAL A 323 9.40 -18.97 46.98
CA VAL A 323 10.35 -19.70 47.83
C VAL A 323 10.16 -19.23 49.28
N THR A 324 9.71 -20.11 50.16
CA THR A 324 9.48 -19.80 51.57
C THR A 324 10.71 -20.13 52.43
N PRO A 325 10.88 -19.50 53.60
CA PRO A 325 12.04 -19.75 54.48
C PRO A 325 12.07 -21.15 55.11
N ASN A 326 10.99 -21.93 55.00
CA ASN A 326 10.91 -23.30 55.54
C ASN A 326 11.39 -24.37 54.54
N MET A 327 11.99 -23.97 53.43
CA MET A 327 12.52 -24.85 52.38
C MET A 327 14.05 -24.76 52.34
N THR A 328 14.72 -25.84 51.93
CA THR A 328 16.15 -25.77 51.61
C THR A 328 16.29 -25.00 50.30
N GLN A 329 17.01 -23.88 50.34
CA GLN A 329 17.17 -22.97 49.21
C GLN A 329 18.55 -23.13 48.57
N THR A 330 18.58 -23.31 47.26
CA THR A 330 19.82 -23.30 46.48
C THR A 330 19.75 -22.24 45.40
N THR A 331 20.79 -21.41 45.30
CA THR A 331 20.90 -20.42 44.23
C THR A 331 21.78 -20.94 43.11
N ILE A 332 21.31 -20.73 41.89
CA ILE A 332 21.98 -21.15 40.65
C ILE A 332 22.23 -19.88 39.84
N ARG A 333 23.49 -19.66 39.44
CA ARG A 333 23.81 -18.62 38.47
C ARG A 333 23.71 -19.23 37.07
N ILE A 334 22.90 -18.64 36.21
CA ILE A 334 22.54 -19.20 34.91
C ILE A 334 23.08 -18.30 33.79
N GLU A 335 23.80 -18.91 32.85
CA GLU A 335 24.34 -18.28 31.66
C GLU A 335 23.38 -18.45 30.48
N GLY A 336 23.27 -17.42 29.63
CA GLY A 336 22.39 -17.43 28.45
C GLY A 336 20.97 -16.91 28.67
N MET A 337 20.58 -16.49 29.89
CA MET A 337 19.32 -15.76 30.11
C MET A 337 19.49 -14.29 29.70
N THR A 338 18.82 -13.86 28.63
CA THR A 338 18.94 -12.49 28.10
C THR A 338 17.64 -11.69 28.12
N CYS A 339 16.49 -12.33 28.32
CA CYS A 339 15.21 -11.65 28.48
C CYS A 339 14.30 -12.32 29.52
N GLU A 340 13.20 -11.63 29.86
CA GLU A 340 12.14 -12.13 30.75
C GLU A 340 11.47 -13.41 30.20
N GLY A 341 11.45 -13.61 28.89
CA GLY A 341 10.99 -14.87 28.30
C GLY A 341 11.92 -16.04 28.65
N CYS A 342 13.23 -15.81 28.72
CA CYS A 342 14.19 -16.86 29.09
C CYS A 342 14.01 -17.32 30.54
N SER A 343 13.70 -16.40 31.47
CA SER A 343 13.47 -16.77 32.87
C SER A 343 12.26 -17.70 33.04
N ALA A 344 11.20 -17.51 32.23
CA ALA A 344 10.04 -18.41 32.21
C ALA A 344 10.39 -19.82 31.71
N VAL A 345 11.19 -19.92 30.65
CA VAL A 345 11.65 -21.22 30.11
C VAL A 345 12.51 -21.96 31.13
N VAL A 346 13.44 -21.25 31.76
CA VAL A 346 14.30 -21.78 32.82
C VAL A 346 13.49 -22.22 34.04
N ALA A 347 12.58 -21.39 34.54
CA ALA A 347 11.71 -21.73 35.66
C ALA A 347 10.90 -23.01 35.38
N LYS A 348 10.36 -23.12 34.17
CA LYS A 348 9.60 -24.30 33.73
C LYS A 348 10.47 -25.56 33.59
N ALA A 349 11.72 -25.42 33.18
CA ALA A 349 12.65 -26.55 33.09
C ALA A 349 13.01 -27.07 34.49
N ILE A 350 13.33 -26.18 35.43
CA ILE A 350 13.71 -26.55 36.80
C ILE A 350 12.51 -27.16 37.56
N ARG A 351 11.29 -26.62 37.39
CA ARG A 351 10.08 -27.17 38.02
C ARG A 351 9.72 -28.60 37.62
N LYS A 352 10.25 -29.10 36.50
CA LYS A 352 10.02 -30.50 36.07
C LYS A 352 10.91 -31.50 36.78
N VAL A 353 11.96 -31.03 37.47
CA VAL A 353 12.88 -31.90 38.20
C VAL A 353 12.18 -32.40 39.46
N SER A 354 12.31 -33.70 39.72
CA SER A 354 11.68 -34.33 40.89
C SER A 354 12.33 -33.79 42.17
N GLY A 355 11.52 -33.39 43.16
CA GLY A 355 12.01 -32.81 44.42
C GLY A 355 12.08 -31.28 44.46
N VAL A 356 11.79 -30.60 43.34
CA VAL A 356 11.67 -29.13 43.30
C VAL A 356 10.24 -28.70 43.67
N LEU A 357 10.09 -27.90 44.72
CA LEU A 357 8.80 -27.39 45.20
C LEU A 357 8.51 -25.97 44.69
N ALA A 358 9.53 -25.11 44.70
CA ALA A 358 9.40 -23.71 44.32
C ALA A 358 10.60 -23.28 43.49
N VAL A 359 10.38 -22.39 42.52
CA VAL A 359 11.46 -21.81 41.71
C VAL A 359 11.14 -20.36 41.44
N GLU A 360 12.06 -19.48 41.84
CA GLU A 360 12.05 -18.05 41.55
C GLU A 360 13.25 -17.70 40.68
N VAL A 361 13.04 -17.09 39.52
CA VAL A 361 14.11 -16.78 38.57
C VAL A 361 14.14 -15.28 38.32
N ASN A 362 15.28 -14.66 38.60
CA ASN A 362 15.54 -13.26 38.33
C ASN A 362 16.46 -13.12 37.10
N TYR A 363 15.90 -12.55 36.02
CA TYR A 363 16.65 -12.38 34.76
C TYR A 363 17.76 -11.30 34.89
N GLU A 364 17.52 -10.24 35.67
CA GLU A 364 18.45 -9.11 35.84
C GLU A 364 19.72 -9.56 36.57
N GLU A 365 19.54 -10.36 37.62
CA GLU A 365 20.64 -10.90 38.42
C GLU A 365 21.25 -12.17 37.81
N ARG A 366 20.63 -12.75 36.78
CA ARG A 366 20.97 -14.04 36.19
C ARG A 366 21.01 -15.17 37.22
N ARG A 367 20.05 -15.17 38.14
CA ARG A 367 19.97 -16.10 39.27
C ARG A 367 18.63 -16.80 39.32
N ALA A 368 18.65 -18.08 39.67
CA ALA A 368 17.46 -18.84 40.04
C ALA A 368 17.61 -19.34 41.48
N VAL A 369 16.59 -19.13 42.29
CA VAL A 369 16.46 -19.68 43.64
C VAL A 369 15.50 -20.86 43.58
N VAL A 370 15.98 -22.03 43.98
CA VAL A 370 15.23 -23.29 43.97
C VAL A 370 14.95 -23.69 45.41
N GLY A 371 13.68 -23.88 45.74
CA GLY A 371 13.22 -24.41 47.02
C GLY A 371 12.90 -25.90 46.91
N THR A 372 13.49 -26.69 47.82
CA THR A 372 13.27 -28.14 47.97
C THR A 372 12.80 -28.47 49.39
N GLU A 373 12.35 -29.71 49.61
CA GLU A 373 11.95 -30.17 50.95
C GLU A 373 13.11 -30.08 51.94
N ALA A 374 12.85 -29.61 53.17
CA ALA A 374 13.86 -29.42 54.21
C ALA A 374 14.55 -30.74 54.66
N CYS A 375 13.95 -31.89 54.37
CA CYS A 375 14.44 -33.21 54.76
C CYS A 375 15.39 -33.86 53.75
N CYS A 376 15.45 -33.36 52.50
CA CYS A 376 16.18 -34.02 51.41
C CYS A 376 17.26 -33.10 50.82
N PRO A 377 18.40 -33.65 50.38
CA PRO A 377 19.40 -32.89 49.63
C PRO A 377 18.84 -32.45 48.26
N VAL A 378 19.25 -31.28 47.81
CA VAL A 378 18.84 -30.72 46.52
C VAL A 378 19.44 -31.57 45.38
N PRO A 379 18.66 -31.95 44.36
CA PRO A 379 19.15 -32.78 43.26
C PRO A 379 19.94 -31.94 42.24
N ASP A 380 21.12 -31.49 42.64
CA ASP A 380 21.95 -30.53 41.88
C ASP A 380 22.25 -31.01 40.45
N ASP A 381 22.65 -32.27 40.30
CA ASP A 381 23.00 -32.86 38.99
C ASP A 381 21.79 -32.94 38.05
N GLU A 382 20.60 -33.25 38.57
CA GLU A 382 19.37 -33.31 37.78
C GLU A 382 18.92 -31.92 37.34
N ILE A 383 19.09 -30.91 38.20
CA ILE A 383 18.78 -29.52 37.86
C ILE A 383 19.73 -29.00 36.77
N LEU A 384 21.03 -29.29 36.88
CA LEU A 384 22.01 -28.93 35.85
C LEU A 384 21.74 -29.67 34.53
N ALA A 385 21.34 -30.93 34.57
CA ALA A 385 20.94 -31.69 33.39
C ALA A 385 19.67 -31.11 32.73
N ALA A 386 18.68 -30.72 33.54
CA ALA A 386 17.46 -30.08 33.05
C ALA A 386 17.77 -28.73 32.39
N LEU A 387 18.63 -27.91 32.99
CA LEU A 387 19.10 -26.64 32.39
C LEU A 387 19.80 -26.89 31.05
N LYS A 388 20.70 -27.87 30.99
CA LYS A 388 21.41 -28.24 29.76
C LYS A 388 20.46 -28.70 28.65
N SER A 389 19.43 -29.48 29.00
CA SER A 389 18.39 -29.92 28.07
C SER A 389 17.53 -28.76 27.55
N ALA A 390 17.37 -27.70 28.35
CA ALA A 390 16.71 -26.46 27.98
C ALA A 390 17.63 -25.48 27.22
N GLY A 391 18.90 -25.84 27.00
CA GLY A 391 19.88 -25.03 26.27
C GLY A 391 20.60 -23.97 27.11
N TYR A 392 20.56 -24.08 28.45
CA TYR A 392 21.21 -23.16 29.38
C TYR A 392 22.35 -23.85 30.13
N SER A 393 23.34 -23.06 30.56
CA SER A 393 24.42 -23.51 31.44
C SER A 393 24.26 -22.85 32.80
N GLY A 394 24.52 -23.57 33.89
CA GLY A 394 24.40 -23.06 35.24
C GLY A 394 25.54 -23.52 36.14
N ILE A 395 25.84 -22.73 37.17
CA ILE A 395 26.77 -23.10 38.23
C ILE A 395 26.06 -22.85 39.56
N MET A 396 26.13 -23.85 40.45
CA MET A 396 25.62 -23.72 41.82
C MET A 396 26.44 -22.69 42.57
N VAL A 397 25.77 -21.74 43.21
CA VAL A 397 26.40 -20.72 44.04
C VAL A 397 25.91 -20.92 45.46
N GLU A 398 26.85 -21.20 46.37
CA GLU A 398 26.55 -21.20 47.79
C GLU A 398 25.98 -19.84 48.17
N THR A 399 24.72 -19.83 48.58
CA THR A 399 24.07 -18.59 49.01
C THR A 399 24.49 -18.37 50.45
N PRO A 400 25.07 -17.20 50.81
CA PRO A 400 25.12 -16.83 52.21
C PRO A 400 23.67 -16.79 52.70
N SER A 401 23.37 -17.53 53.76
CA SER A 401 22.08 -17.58 54.44
C SER A 401 21.35 -16.23 54.34
N VAL A 402 20.13 -16.25 53.79
CA VAL A 402 19.27 -15.07 53.61
C VAL A 402 19.36 -14.16 54.84
N LEU A 403 20.02 -13.01 54.71
CA LEU A 403 19.88 -11.94 55.71
C LEU A 403 18.39 -11.60 55.77
N SER A 404 17.89 -11.59 57.00
CA SER A 404 16.50 -11.43 57.31
C SER A 404 15.96 -10.10 56.76
N PRO A 405 14.64 -9.96 56.52
CA PRO A 405 14.03 -8.69 56.12
C PRO A 405 14.35 -7.51 57.06
N LEU A 406 14.77 -7.78 58.30
CA LEU A 406 15.23 -6.78 59.28
C LEU A 406 16.59 -6.15 58.89
N ASP A 407 17.43 -6.86 58.14
CA ASP A 407 18.78 -6.40 57.82
C ASP A 407 18.83 -5.50 56.56
N ARG A 408 17.80 -5.56 55.69
CA ARG A 408 17.66 -4.63 54.55
C ARG A 408 17.44 -3.18 55.01
N GLY A 409 16.85 -2.99 56.19
CA GLY A 409 16.70 -1.67 56.81
C GLY A 409 18.05 -1.10 57.25
N GLN A 410 18.87 -1.93 57.89
CA GLN A 410 20.17 -1.51 58.42
C GLN A 410 21.20 -1.24 57.30
N ALA A 411 21.17 -2.00 56.20
CA ALA A 411 22.06 -1.76 55.05
C ALA A 411 21.78 -0.43 54.34
N LYS A 412 20.49 -0.06 54.16
CA LYS A 412 20.12 1.25 53.59
C LYS A 412 20.50 2.41 54.51
N GLN A 413 20.30 2.24 55.82
CA GLN A 413 20.63 3.25 56.82
C GLN A 413 22.14 3.47 56.96
N ASN A 414 22.94 2.40 56.90
CA ASN A 414 24.40 2.50 56.91
C ASN A 414 24.96 3.13 55.63
N GLN A 415 24.38 2.85 54.46
CA GLN A 415 24.77 3.48 53.20
C GLN A 415 24.48 4.99 53.20
N GLU A 416 23.37 5.40 53.82
CA GLU A 416 22.97 6.81 53.94
C GLU A 416 23.88 7.57 54.93
N ILE A 417 24.31 6.93 56.02
CA ILE A 417 25.28 7.48 56.98
C ILE A 417 26.65 7.65 56.32
N VAL A 418 27.13 6.66 55.56
CA VAL A 418 28.40 6.76 54.81
C VAL A 418 28.36 7.89 53.78
N ASN A 419 27.22 8.09 53.11
CA ASN A 419 27.06 9.17 52.13
C ASN A 419 26.95 10.56 52.79
N ARG A 420 26.55 10.65 54.06
CA ARG A 420 26.60 11.90 54.84
C ARG A 420 28.00 12.21 55.36
N LEU A 421 28.78 11.20 55.74
CA LEU A 421 30.18 11.38 56.19
C LEU A 421 31.14 11.75 55.06
N LYS A 422 30.75 11.54 53.80
CA LYS A 422 31.52 11.90 52.60
C LYS A 422 31.17 13.29 52.01
N ARG A 423 30.21 14.01 52.59
CA ARG A 423 29.86 15.39 52.18
C ARG A 423 30.52 16.43 53.05
#